data_AF-A0A8X6QQP2-F1
#
_entry.id   AF-A0A8X6QQP2-F1
#
_cell.length_a   1.000
_cell.length_b   1.000
_cell.length_c   1.000
_cell.angle_alpha   90.00
_cell.angle_beta   90.00
_cell.angle_gamma   90.00
#
_symmetry.space_group_name_H-M   'P 1'
#
loop_
_entity.id
_entity.type
_entity.pdbx_description
1 polymer ?
#
loop_
_entity_poly.entity_id
_entity_poly.type
_entity_poly.pdbx_seq_one_letter_code
_entity_poly.pdbx_strand_id
1 'polypeptide(L)' 'MLQDKPCPEEGRSPRHQTKIQELSVLAEKVGCTYTQLTIAWCLKNESVHCVLVGASTLEQLYEHIHAIQ' A
#
# COMPACT_ATOMS: atom_id res chain seq x y z
N MET A 1 -25.15 -5.49 4.50
CA MET A 1 -23.72 -5.79 4.67
C MET A 1 -23.07 -5.54 3.33
N LEU A 2 -22.36 -4.42 3.19
CA LEU A 2 -21.73 -4.05 1.94
C LEU A 2 -20.51 -4.96 1.77
N GLN A 3 -20.67 -6.01 0.96
CA GLN A 3 -19.52 -6.77 0.48
C GLN A 3 -18.84 -5.86 -0.55
N ASP A 4 -17.94 -4.99 -0.08
CA ASP A 4 -16.94 -4.39 -0.94
C ASP A 4 -16.13 -5.55 -1.49
N LYS A 5 -16.49 -5.96 -2.71
CA LYS A 5 -15.59 -6.74 -3.56
C LYS A 5 -14.23 -6.04 -3.50
N PRO A 6 -13.10 -6.76 -3.37
CA PRO A 6 -11.82 -6.14 -3.69
C PRO A 6 -12.01 -5.53 -5.06
N CYS A 7 -11.92 -4.19 -5.16
CA CYS A 7 -12.11 -3.48 -6.42
C CYS A 7 -11.31 -4.27 -7.46
N PRO A 8 -11.98 -4.88 -8.47
CA PRO A 8 -11.26 -5.50 -9.55
C PRO A 8 -10.35 -4.41 -10.12
N GLU A 9 -9.15 -4.81 -10.55
CA GLU A 9 -8.12 -3.97 -11.15
C GLU A 9 -8.61 -3.29 -12.45
N GLU A 10 -9.62 -2.44 -12.34
CA GLU A 10 -10.34 -1.79 -13.43
C GLU A 10 -9.52 -0.53 -13.79
N GLY A 11 -8.58 -0.70 -14.72
CA GLY A 11 -7.87 0.41 -15.36
C GLY A 11 -6.34 0.47 -15.20
N ARG A 12 -5.65 -0.64 -14.91
CA ARG A 12 -4.17 -0.63 -14.86
C ARG A 12 -3.58 -0.72 -16.27
N SER A 13 -3.26 0.44 -16.85
CA SER A 13 -2.45 0.50 -18.07
C SER A 13 -1.14 -0.32 -17.87
N PRO A 14 -0.66 -1.11 -18.85
CA PRO A 14 0.44 -2.06 -18.65
C PRO A 14 1.72 -1.43 -18.06
N ARG A 15 1.94 -0.14 -18.35
CA ARG A 15 3.06 0.65 -17.83
C ARG A 15 3.05 0.81 -16.30
N HIS A 16 1.88 0.81 -15.67
CA HIS A 16 1.76 0.95 -14.22
C HIS A 16 2.21 -0.34 -13.51
N GLN A 17 1.89 -1.51 -14.08
CA GLN A 17 2.21 -2.81 -13.50
C GLN A 17 3.72 -3.03 -13.36
N THR A 18 4.52 -2.61 -14.35
CA THR A 18 5.98 -2.68 -14.28
C THR A 18 6.55 -1.87 -13.11
N LYS A 19 6.08 -0.63 -12.91
CA LYS A 19 6.54 0.23 -11.82
C LYS A 19 6.23 -0.35 -10.45
N ILE A 20 5.11 -1.05 -10.32
CA ILE A 20 4.71 -1.68 -9.07
C ILE A 20 5.59 -2.89 -8.78
N GLN A 21 5.95 -3.68 -9.79
CA GLN A 21 6.91 -4.77 -9.63
C GLN A 21 8.28 -4.23 -9.17
N GLU A 22 8.75 -3.14 -9.76
CA GLU A 22 9.99 -2.48 -9.34
C GLU A 22 9.93 -1.99 -7.89
N LEU A 23 8.79 -1.42 -7.48
CA LEU A 23 8.56 -0.99 -6.08
C LEU A 23 8.51 -2.17 -5.12
N SER A 24 7.90 -3.29 -5.50
CA SER A 24 7.88 -4.52 -4.69
C SER A 24 9.29 -5.04 -4.45
N VAL A 25 10.14 -5.07 -5.48
CA VAL A 25 11.55 -5.47 -5.34
C VAL A 25 12.31 -4.53 -4.40
N LEU A 26 12.01 -3.23 -4.41
CA LEU A 26 12.60 -2.28 -3.47
C LEU A 26 12.13 -2.54 -2.03
N ALA A 27 10.84 -2.79 -1.83
CA ALA A 27 10.27 -3.06 -0.52
C ALA A 27 10.85 -4.34 0.10
N GLU A 28 11.03 -5.39 -0.71
CA GLU A 28 11.69 -6.63 -0.28
C GLU A 28 13.13 -6.41 0.22
N LYS A 29 13.90 -5.51 -0.41
CA LYS A 29 15.25 -5.15 0.05
C LYS A 29 15.27 -4.46 1.41
N VAL A 30 14.18 -3.78 1.76
CA VAL A 30 14.00 -3.08 3.05
C VAL A 30 13.31 -4.00 4.08
N GLY A 31 12.82 -5.17 3.66
CA GLY A 31 12.14 -6.12 4.53
C GLY A 31 10.68 -5.77 4.83
N CYS A 32 10.02 -5.01 3.97
CA CYS A 32 8.60 -4.64 4.12
C CYS A 32 7.80 -4.93 2.84
N THR A 33 6.47 -4.84 2.93
CA THR A 33 5.62 -4.95 1.75
C THR A 33 5.61 -3.64 0.97
N TYR A 34 5.28 -3.69 -0.33
CA TYR A 34 5.17 -2.47 -1.15
C TYR A 34 4.11 -1.50 -0.58
N THR A 35 3.05 -2.05 0.03
CA THR A 35 2.00 -1.27 0.70
C THR A 35 2.54 -0.53 1.90
N GLN A 36 3.29 -1.22 2.76
CA GLN A 36 3.96 -0.62 3.93
C GLN A 36 4.94 0.48 3.50
N LEU A 37 5.76 0.20 2.48
CA LEU A 37 6.69 1.19 1.93
C LEU A 37 5.96 2.46 1.46
N THR A 38 4.82 2.30 0.79
CA THR A 38 4.03 3.43 0.28
C THR A 38 3.42 4.27 1.42
N ILE A 39 2.89 3.62 2.46
CA ILE A 39 2.34 4.31 3.64
C ILE A 39 3.45 5.06 4.39
N ALA A 40 4.57 4.39 4.66
CA ALA A 40 5.72 4.99 5.32
C ALA A 40 6.28 6.17 4.52
N TRP A 41 6.32 6.06 3.18
CA TRP A 41 6.74 7.14 2.30
C TRP A 41 5.85 8.38 2.40
N CYS A 42 4.53 8.20 2.43
CA CYS A 42 3.58 9.30 2.62
C CYS A 42 3.81 10.01 3.96
N LEU A 43 4.03 9.26 5.04
CA LEU A 43 4.27 9.80 6.38
C LEU A 43 5.66 10.44 6.55
N LYS A 44 6.64 10.07 5.71
CA LYS A 44 7.97 10.68 5.71
C LYS A 44 7.95 12.17 5.35
N ASN A 45 6.91 12.64 4.65
CA ASN A 45 6.77 14.04 4.32
C ASN A 45 6.23 14.82 5.53
N GLU A 46 7.02 15.77 6.05
CA GLU A 46 6.66 16.62 7.19
C GLU A 46 5.35 17.42 7.01
N SER A 47 4.91 17.63 5.77
CA SER A 47 3.63 18.30 5.49
C SER A 47 2.42 17.39 5.68
N VAL A 48 2.61 16.06 5.67
CA VAL A 48 1.56 15.06 5.78
C VAL A 48 1.36 14.71 7.24
N HIS A 49 0.21 15.10 7.79
CA HIS A 49 -0.11 14.86 9.20
C HIS A 49 -0.87 13.55 9.42
N CYS A 50 -1.54 13.04 8.40
CA CYS A 50 -2.24 11.77 8.46
C CYS A 50 -2.31 11.12 7.07
N VAL A 51 -2.39 9.78 7.05
CA VAL A 51 -2.64 8.98 5.85
C VAL A 51 -3.93 8.20 6.06
N LEU A 52 -4.89 8.38 5.15
CA LEU A 52 -6.12 7.61 5.14
C LEU A 52 -5.86 6.26 4.46
N VAL A 53 -6.11 5.16 5.18
CA VAL A 53 -5.99 3.80 4.66
C VAL A 53 -7.35 3.11 4.64
N GLY A 54 -7.67 2.45 3.53
CA GLY A 54 -8.80 1.53 3.42
C GLY A 54 -8.30 0.09 3.46
N ALA A 55 -8.96 -0.78 4.21
CA ALA A 55 -8.64 -2.20 4.28
C ALA A 55 -9.93 -3.01 4.16
N SER A 56 -9.92 -4.05 3.31
CA SER A 56 -11.07 -4.94 3.14
C SER A 56 -11.04 -6.12 4.12
N THR A 57 -9.87 -6.41 4.70
CA THR A 57 -9.68 -7.46 5.69
C THR A 57 -8.88 -6.96 6.89
N LEU A 58 -8.99 -7.68 8.02
CA LEU A 58 -8.21 -7.36 9.21
C LEU A 58 -6.71 -7.53 8.98
N GLU A 59 -6.30 -8.54 8.20
CA GLU A 59 -4.89 -8.77 7.87
C GLU A 59 -4.27 -7.59 7.12
N GLN A 60 -4.97 -7.02 6.13
CA GLN A 60 -4.55 -5.80 5.45
C GLN A 60 -4.47 -4.61 6.40
N LEU A 61 -5.44 -4.49 7.34
CA LEU A 61 -5.41 -3.43 8.35
C LEU A 61 -4.17 -3.54 9.24
N TYR A 62 -3.85 -4.75 9.72
CA TYR A 62 -2.65 -4.99 10.54
C TYR A 62 -1.37 -4.71 9.73
N GLU A 63 -1.31 -5.16 8.47
CA GLU A 63 -0.19 -4.85 7.57
C GLU A 63 0.04 -3.35 7.42
N HIS A 64 -1.03 -2.56 7.21
CA HIS A 64 -0.96 -1.10 7.08
C HIS A 64 -0.50 -0.43 8.38
N ILE A 65 -0.93 -0.90 9.54
CA ILE A 65 -0.52 -0.36 10.84
C ILE A 65 0.97 -0.63 11.10
N HIS A 66 1.47 -1.81 10.72
CA HIS A 66 2.89 -2.14 10.84
C HIS A 66 3.81 -1.27 9.97
N ALA A 67 3.28 -0.50 9.02
CA ALA A 67 4.07 0.45 8.25
C ALA A 67 4.61 1.63 9.07
N ILE A 68 4.04 1.89 10.26
CA ILE A 68 4.37 3.03 11.13
C ILE A 68 5.26 2.63 12.31
N GLN A 69 5.40 1.32 12.57
CA GLN A 69 6.10 0.76 13.74
C GLN A 69 7.54 0.37 13.40
#